data_AF-A0A5M3WJJ1-F1
#
_entry.id   AF-A0A5M3WJJ1-F1
#
_cell.length_a   1.000
_cell.length_b   1.000
_cell.length_c   1.000
_cell.angle_alpha   90.00
_cell.angle_beta   90.00
_cell.angle_gamma   90.00
#
_symmetry.space_group_name_H-M   'P 1'
#
loop_
_entity.id
_entity.type
_entity.pdbx_description
1 polymer ?
#
loop_
_entity_poly.entity_id
_entity_poly.type
_entity_poly.pdbx_seq_one_letter_code
_entity_poly.pdbx_strand_id
1 'polypeptide(L)'
;MLTKRANTLHLGTANYCWFTDPSRALCLKLAGTPNADKPLAGMCDSARCPQATHHPGHRQVWAEHADKTKTFLGDLGPTRKTEKVRLQTEYDRAVRVLAEIDAAAVTGEQTCG
;
A
#
# COMPACT_ATOMS: atom_id res chain seq x y z
N MET A 1 -22.58 -12.17 12.74
CA MET A 1 -21.38 -11.52 13.30
C MET A 1 -20.10 -11.76 12.48
N LEU A 2 -20.02 -12.75 11.59
CA LEU A 2 -18.92 -12.86 10.59
C LEU A 2 -19.24 -12.09 9.29
N THR A 3 -20.48 -12.12 8.83
CA THR A 3 -20.94 -11.48 7.58
C THR A 3 -20.70 -9.97 7.52
N LYS A 4 -20.87 -9.26 8.65
CA LYS A 4 -20.56 -7.81 8.75
C LYS A 4 -19.07 -7.51 8.56
N ARG A 5 -18.17 -8.41 8.97
CA ARG A 5 -16.71 -8.24 8.77
C ARG A 5 -16.31 -8.58 7.33
N ALA A 6 -16.95 -9.58 6.73
CA ALA A 6 -16.72 -9.95 5.32
C ALA A 6 -16.98 -8.77 4.37
N ASN A 7 -18.03 -7.98 4.61
CA ASN A 7 -18.35 -6.80 3.78
C ASN A 7 -17.35 -5.63 3.91
N THR A 8 -16.39 -5.70 4.83
CA THR A 8 -15.37 -4.66 5.02
C THR A 8 -14.02 -5.02 4.44
N LEU A 9 -13.82 -6.30 4.08
CA LEU A 9 -12.56 -6.78 3.51
C LEU A 9 -12.63 -6.76 1.99
N HIS A 10 -11.81 -5.92 1.37
CA HIS A 10 -11.62 -5.88 -0.07
C HIS A 10 -10.22 -6.40 -0.41
N LEU A 11 -10.17 -7.52 -1.15
CA LEU A 11 -8.92 -8.14 -1.56
C LEU A 11 -8.37 -7.41 -2.78
N GLY A 12 -7.17 -6.85 -2.66
CA GLY A 12 -6.42 -6.26 -3.76
C GLY A 12 -5.10 -6.98 -3.96
N THR A 13 -4.53 -6.85 -5.16
CA THR A 13 -3.26 -7.51 -5.52
C THR A 13 -2.07 -6.99 -4.69
N ALA A 14 -2.09 -5.71 -4.31
CA ALA A 14 -1.02 -5.07 -3.54
C ALA A 14 -1.32 -4.91 -2.04
N ASN A 15 -2.58 -5.10 -1.63
CA ASN A 15 -3.01 -4.90 -0.25
C ASN A 15 -4.40 -5.49 -0.01
N TYR A 16 -4.72 -5.73 1.24
CA TYR A 16 -6.10 -5.86 1.68
C TYR A 16 -6.60 -4.50 2.20
N CYS A 17 -7.85 -4.18 1.93
CA CYS A 17 -8.49 -2.96 2.44
C CYS A 17 -9.58 -3.33 3.43
N TRP A 18 -9.44 -2.83 4.66
CA TRP A 18 -10.39 -2.94 5.76
C TRP A 18 -11.27 -1.69 5.78
N PHE A 19 -12.16 -1.58 4.79
CA PHE A 19 -13.08 -0.47 4.58
C PHE A 19 -14.15 -0.44 5.68
N THR A 20 -13.75 0.08 6.84
CA THR A 20 -14.53 0.09 8.09
C THR A 20 -15.10 1.47 8.40
N ASP A 21 -14.53 2.51 7.80
CA ASP A 21 -14.83 3.91 8.06
C ASP A 21 -14.48 4.75 6.82
N PRO A 22 -15.48 5.19 6.04
CA PRO A 22 -15.28 5.99 4.84
C PRO A 22 -14.47 7.28 5.09
N SER A 23 -14.60 7.87 6.28
CA SER A 23 -13.88 9.10 6.66
C SER A 23 -12.38 8.88 6.88
N ARG A 24 -11.92 7.63 6.96
CA ARG A 24 -10.49 7.26 7.05
C ARG A 24 -9.92 6.72 5.75
N ALA A 25 -10.77 6.48 4.74
CA ALA A 25 -10.33 5.95 3.45
C ALA A 25 -9.61 7.03 2.65
N LEU A 26 -8.29 6.88 2.48
CA LEU A 26 -7.49 7.87 1.75
C LEU A 26 -7.95 8.04 0.29
N CYS A 27 -8.35 6.96 -0.37
CA CYS A 27 -8.87 7.01 -1.74
C CYS A 27 -10.12 7.90 -1.86
N LEU A 28 -11.04 7.85 -0.89
CA LEU A 28 -12.24 8.70 -0.88
C LEU A 28 -11.92 10.16 -0.57
N LYS A 29 -10.97 10.41 0.34
CA LYS A 29 -10.49 11.77 0.63
C LYS A 29 -9.90 12.42 -0.60
N LEU A 30 -9.03 11.71 -1.32
CA LEU A 30 -8.37 12.21 -2.52
C LEU A 30 -9.35 12.39 -3.69
N ALA A 31 -10.40 11.56 -3.78
CA ALA A 31 -11.44 11.67 -4.80
C ALA A 31 -12.53 12.72 -4.49
N GLY A 32 -12.54 13.30 -3.28
CA GLY A 32 -13.59 14.24 -2.88
C GLY A 32 -14.96 13.59 -2.64
N THR A 33 -15.01 12.28 -2.37
CA THR A 33 -16.25 11.50 -2.17
C THR A 33 -16.29 10.85 -0.78
N PRO A 34 -16.25 11.62 0.32
CA PRO A 34 -16.03 11.08 1.68
C PRO A 34 -17.17 10.19 2.19
N ASN A 35 -18.35 10.23 1.57
CA ASN A 35 -19.55 9.50 1.97
C ASN A 35 -19.84 8.27 1.10
N ALA A 36 -18.91 7.84 0.24
CA ALA A 36 -19.09 6.63 -0.54
C ALA A 36 -19.18 5.38 0.36
N ASP A 37 -19.93 4.38 -0.08
CA ASP A 37 -20.21 3.14 0.65
C ASP A 37 -19.22 2.01 0.32
N LYS A 38 -18.29 2.25 -0.61
CA LYS A 38 -17.24 1.32 -1.05
C LYS A 38 -15.93 2.05 -1.28
N PRO A 39 -14.77 1.37 -1.14
CA PRO A 39 -13.49 1.96 -1.47
C PRO A 39 -13.33 2.10 -2.99
N LEU A 40 -12.67 3.17 -3.42
CA LEU A 40 -12.16 3.31 -4.78
C LEU A 40 -10.83 2.55 -4.88
N ALA A 41 -10.93 1.22 -5.06
CA ALA A 41 -9.77 0.32 -5.00
C ALA A 41 -8.65 0.70 -5.99
N GLY A 42 -9.00 1.15 -7.19
CA GLY A 42 -8.03 1.63 -8.19
C GLY A 42 -7.29 2.92 -7.81
N MET A 43 -7.77 3.65 -6.79
CA MET A 43 -7.14 4.85 -6.23
C MET A 43 -6.51 4.58 -4.86
N CYS A 44 -6.45 3.31 -4.42
CA CYS A 44 -5.88 2.99 -3.12
C CYS A 44 -4.38 3.24 -3.12
N ASP A 45 -3.93 4.20 -2.33
CA ASP A 45 -2.54 4.30 -1.92
C ASP A 45 -2.38 3.58 -0.59
N SER A 46 -2.12 2.28 -0.66
CA SER A 46 -2.06 1.41 0.51
C SER A 46 -0.81 1.60 1.37
N ALA A 47 0.25 2.23 0.87
CA ALA A 47 1.40 2.63 1.71
C ALA A 47 1.08 3.82 2.63
N ARG A 48 0.00 4.57 2.35
CA ARG A 48 -0.43 5.74 3.13
C ARG A 48 -1.81 5.58 3.78
N CYS A 49 -2.62 4.66 3.29
CA CYS A 49 -3.98 4.47 3.79
C CYS A 49 -3.97 3.70 5.12
N PRO A 50 -4.51 4.26 6.23
CA PRO A 50 -4.53 3.59 7.53
C PRO A 50 -5.48 2.39 7.61
N GLN A 51 -6.26 2.16 6.55
CA GLN A 51 -7.20 1.03 6.44
C GLN A 51 -6.66 -0.08 5.52
N ALA A 52 -5.42 0.03 5.04
CA ALA A 52 -4.79 -1.00 4.23
C ALA A 52 -3.82 -1.84 5.05
N THR A 53 -3.76 -3.15 4.77
CA THR A 53 -2.74 -4.05 5.34
C THR A 53 -1.97 -4.76 4.24
N HIS A 54 -0.68 -4.97 4.50
CA HIS A 54 0.20 -5.75 3.66
C HIS A 54 0.46 -7.12 4.29
N HIS A 55 0.66 -8.13 3.45
CA HIS A 55 0.80 -9.52 3.85
C HIS A 55 1.83 -10.18 2.92
N PRO A 56 2.38 -11.36 3.29
CA PRO A 56 3.40 -12.04 2.48
C PRO A 56 3.02 -12.19 1.00
N GLY A 57 1.75 -12.49 0.70
CA GLY A 57 1.26 -12.61 -0.68
C GLY A 57 1.35 -11.31 -1.52
N HIS A 58 1.47 -10.14 -0.89
CA HIS A 58 1.62 -8.85 -1.57
C HIS A 58 3.08 -8.50 -1.87
N ARG A 59 4.04 -9.23 -1.29
CA ARG A 59 5.46 -8.89 -1.33
C ARG A 59 5.99 -8.68 -2.74
N GLN A 60 5.65 -9.59 -3.67
CA GLN A 60 6.15 -9.54 -5.05
C GLN A 60 5.74 -8.24 -5.75
N VAL A 61 4.49 -7.81 -5.59
CA VAL A 61 3.98 -6.58 -6.22
C VAL A 61 4.73 -5.35 -5.70
N TRP A 62 5.04 -5.31 -4.41
CA TRP A 62 5.83 -4.22 -3.81
C TRP A 62 7.29 -4.25 -4.23
N ALA A 63 7.88 -5.45 -4.43
CA ALA A 63 9.24 -5.59 -4.94
C ALA A 63 9.33 -5.06 -6.37
N GLU A 64 8.42 -5.48 -7.24
CA GLU A 64 8.34 -4.98 -8.62
C GLU A 64 8.10 -3.46 -8.67
N HIS A 65 7.29 -2.92 -7.76
CA HIS A 65 7.06 -1.48 -7.67
C HIS A 65 8.31 -0.71 -7.23
N ALA A 66 9.03 -1.20 -6.22
CA ALA A 66 10.27 -0.61 -5.75
C ALA A 66 11.35 -0.63 -6.85
N ASP A 67 11.50 -1.76 -7.53
CA ASP A 67 12.47 -1.92 -8.62
C ASP A 67 12.20 -0.96 -9.77
N LYS A 68 10.94 -0.89 -10.25
CA LYS A 68 10.55 0.06 -11.31
C LYS A 68 10.81 1.51 -10.88
N THR A 69 10.46 1.87 -9.64
CA THR A 69 10.67 3.23 -9.12
C THR A 69 12.16 3.57 -9.04
N LYS A 70 12.99 2.62 -8.63
CA LYS A 70 14.46 2.75 -8.60
C LYS A 70 15.05 2.93 -9.99
N THR A 71 14.60 2.15 -10.97
CA THR A 71 15.01 2.31 -12.38
C THR A 71 14.69 3.71 -12.88
N PHE A 72 13.44 4.16 -12.72
CA PHE A 72 13.05 5.51 -13.15
C PHE A 72 13.84 6.61 -12.45
N LEU A 73 14.12 6.46 -11.15
CA LEU A 73 14.94 7.41 -10.41
C LEU A 73 16.36 7.51 -10.99
N GLY A 74 16.95 6.37 -11.39
CA GLY A 74 18.27 6.29 -12.04
C GLY A 74 18.28 6.94 -13.43
N ASP A 75 17.18 6.82 -14.17
CA ASP A 75 17.04 7.39 -15.51
C ASP A 75 16.81 8.92 -15.51
N LEU A 76 16.52 9.51 -14.34
CA LEU A 76 16.33 10.97 -14.25
C LEU A 76 17.65 11.74 -14.41
N GLY A 77 17.68 12.60 -15.43
CA GLY A 77 18.75 13.56 -15.65
C GLY A 77 19.01 14.50 -14.44
N PRO A 78 20.20 15.10 -14.35
CA PRO A 78 20.66 15.84 -13.16
C PRO A 78 19.82 17.09 -12.82
N THR A 79 19.10 17.67 -13.79
CA THR A 79 18.29 18.88 -13.61
C THR A 79 16.91 18.62 -13.00
N ARG A 80 16.44 17.37 -12.95
CA ARG A 80 15.10 16.98 -12.48
C ARG A 80 14.99 16.85 -10.96
N LYS A 81 15.47 17.85 -10.21
CA LYS A 81 15.63 17.77 -8.73
C LYS A 81 14.32 17.45 -7.99
N THR A 82 13.23 18.16 -8.30
CA THR A 82 11.93 17.94 -7.64
C THR A 82 11.39 16.53 -7.89
N GLU A 83 11.48 16.05 -9.13
CA GLU A 83 11.04 14.69 -9.48
C GLU A 83 11.91 13.62 -8.83
N LYS A 84 13.22 13.86 -8.67
CA LYS A 84 14.09 12.97 -7.90
C LYS A 84 13.65 12.86 -6.45
N VAL A 85 13.35 13.98 -5.79
CA VAL A 85 12.86 13.97 -4.39
C VAL A 85 11.53 13.23 -4.28
N ARG A 86 10.62 13.47 -5.23
CA ARG A 86 9.32 12.80 -5.28
C ARG A 86 9.48 11.29 -5.45
N LEU A 87 10.23 10.84 -6.45
CA LEU A 87 10.46 9.41 -6.70
C LEU A 87 11.26 8.73 -5.58
N GLN A 88 12.22 9.42 -4.97
CA GLN A 88 12.94 8.90 -3.80
C GLN A 88 11.96 8.64 -2.65
N THR A 89 11.05 9.59 -2.38
CA THR A 89 10.03 9.42 -1.32
C THR A 89 9.11 8.23 -1.61
N GLU A 90 8.71 8.02 -2.87
CA GLU A 90 7.90 6.84 -3.24
C GLU A 90 8.69 5.53 -3.12
N TYR A 91 9.96 5.52 -3.54
CA TYR A 91 10.84 4.35 -3.38
C TYR A 91 11.03 3.99 -1.90
N ASP A 92 11.31 4.98 -1.05
CA ASP A 92 11.50 4.77 0.39
C ASP A 92 10.25 4.20 1.05
N ARG A 93 9.06 4.63 0.63
CA ARG A 93 7.79 4.04 1.08
C ARG A 93 7.66 2.59 0.65
N ALA A 94 7.97 2.26 -0.60
CA ALA A 94 7.90 0.90 -1.10
C ALA A 94 8.87 -0.04 -0.36
N VAL A 95 10.09 0.42 -0.11
CA VAL A 95 11.10 -0.31 0.69
C VAL A 95 10.63 -0.53 2.12
N ARG A 96 10.00 0.47 2.75
CA ARG A 96 9.44 0.31 4.09
C ARG A 96 8.35 -0.77 4.12
N VAL A 97 7.43 -0.78 3.15
CA VAL A 97 6.39 -1.82 3.06
C VAL A 97 7.01 -3.20 2.91
N LEU A 98 8.04 -3.35 2.08
CA LEU A 98 8.76 -4.63 1.94
C LEU A 98 9.37 -5.08 3.26
N ALA A 99 10.06 -4.19 3.99
CA ALA A 99 10.64 -4.50 5.28
C ALA A 99 9.58 -4.92 6.32
N GLU A 100 8.42 -4.26 6.33
CA GLU A 100 7.29 -4.61 7.21
C GLU A 100 6.71 -6.00 6.87
N ILE A 101 6.54 -6.32 5.58
CA ILE A 101 6.09 -7.65 5.14
C ILE A 101 7.10 -8.73 5.55
N ASP A 102 8.38 -8.49 5.33
CA ASP A 102 9.46 -9.44 5.63
C ASP A 102 9.58 -9.69 7.14
N ALA A 103 9.49 -8.64 7.96
CA ALA A 103 9.49 -8.75 9.42
C ALA A 103 8.27 -9.54 9.94
N ALA A 104 7.09 -9.32 9.35
CA ALA A 104 5.88 -10.05 9.72
C ALA A 104 5.95 -11.54 9.37
N ALA A 105 6.58 -11.89 8.24
CA ALA A 105 6.78 -13.28 7.84
C ALA A 105 7.67 -14.05 8.83
N VAL A 106 8.77 -13.45 9.28
CA VAL A 106 9.68 -14.04 10.27
C VAL A 106 8.98 -14.28 11.62
N THR A 107 8.09 -13.37 12.02
CA THR A 107 7.35 -13.47 13.29
C THR A 107 6.28 -14.57 13.25
N GLY A 108 5.60 -14.74 12.10
CA GLY A 108 4.60 -15.80 11.92
C GLY A 108 5.19 -17.21 11.97
N GLU A 109 6.41 -17.39 11.46
CA GLU A 109 7.15 -18.66 11.51
C GLU A 109 7.51 -19.05 12.97
N GLN A 110 7.85 -18.07 13.81
CA GLN A 110 8.24 -18.29 15.21
C GLN A 110 7.07 -18.64 16.13
N THR A 111 5.83 -18.27 15.77
CA THR A 111 4.63 -18.53 16.59
C THR A 111 4.01 -19.92 16.42
N CYS A 112 4.49 -20.73 15.48
CA CYS A 112 3.98 -22.09 15.22
C CYS A 112 4.99 -23.21 15.57
N GLY A 113 6.04 -22.90 16.34
CA GLY A 113 7.04 -23.85 16.83
C GLY A 113 6.79 -24.31 18.27
#